data_AF-A0A9W5Q3Y0-F1
#
_entry.id   AF-A0A9W5Q3Y0-F1
#
_cell.length_a   1.000
_cell.length_b   1.000
_cell.length_c   1.000
_cell.angle_alpha   90.00
_cell.angle_beta   90.00
_cell.angle_gamma   90.00
#
_symmetry.space_group_name_H-M   'P 1'
#
loop_
_entity.id
_entity.type
_entity.pdbx_description
1 polymer ?
#
loop_
_entity_poly.entity_id
_entity_poly.type
_entity_poly.pdbx_seq_one_letter_code
_entity_poly.pdbx_strand_id
1 'polypeptide(L)'
;MKEFMPLFASITTAVATLGAVYLTQLWSRKTQKDLSEQQVIRDEKKEKRNELIETLEIYNKILKIHGENSVVIDVADKPEEFDFNVYQKEVRPILYEKYHLLHEEIAERVALMDQIIKSCNFFQEVEREDHTELCSNYNRLIRIMRKNIYDFRKEDKS
;
A
#
# COMPACT_ATOMS: atom_id res chain seq x y z
N MET A 1 21.43 -30.83 67.95
CA MET A 1 21.71 -30.75 66.50
C MET A 1 20.61 -31.33 65.60
N LYS A 2 19.76 -32.28 66.04
CA LYS A 2 18.68 -32.86 65.20
C LYS A 2 17.46 -31.94 64.95
N GLU A 3 17.20 -30.96 65.81
CA GLU A 3 16.01 -30.09 65.70
C GLU A 3 16.22 -28.80 64.88
N PHE A 4 17.47 -28.38 64.64
CA PHE A 4 17.78 -27.18 63.85
C PHE A 4 17.87 -27.47 62.34
N MET A 5 18.17 -28.71 61.96
CA MET A 5 18.29 -29.17 60.58
C MET A 5 17.02 -28.94 59.72
N PRO A 6 15.78 -29.22 60.20
CA PRO A 6 14.56 -28.93 59.43
C PRO A 6 14.26 -27.43 59.29
N LEU A 7 14.71 -26.59 60.23
CA LEU A 7 14.49 -25.14 60.23
C LEU A 7 15.44 -24.43 59.24
N PHE A 8 16.68 -24.87 59.14
CA PHE A 8 17.58 -24.41 58.08
C PHE A 8 17.14 -24.90 56.70
N ALA A 9 16.67 -26.14 56.59
CA ALA A 9 16.14 -26.70 55.35
C ALA A 9 14.90 -25.93 54.85
N SER A 10 14.00 -25.50 55.75
CA SER A 10 12.81 -24.72 55.39
C SER A 10 13.17 -23.29 54.94
N ILE A 11 14.13 -22.63 55.61
CA ILE A 11 14.62 -21.30 55.22
C ILE A 11 15.33 -21.35 53.86
N THR A 12 16.19 -22.35 53.63
CA THR A 12 16.86 -22.51 52.32
C THR A 12 15.87 -22.80 51.20
N THR A 13 14.83 -23.60 51.48
CA THR A 13 13.78 -23.90 50.50
C THR A 13 12.94 -22.65 50.16
N ALA A 14 12.60 -21.84 51.16
CA ALA A 14 11.87 -20.58 50.98
C ALA A 14 12.67 -19.56 50.15
N VAL A 15 13.96 -19.40 50.42
CA VAL A 15 14.84 -18.50 49.64
C VAL A 15 15.00 -19.00 48.20
N ALA A 16 15.18 -20.31 48.01
CA ALA A 16 15.28 -20.92 46.69
C ALA A 16 13.98 -20.76 45.87
N THR A 17 12.81 -20.93 46.50
CA THR A 17 11.51 -20.73 45.83
C THR A 17 11.26 -19.27 45.47
N LEU A 18 11.53 -18.33 46.39
CA LEU A 18 11.39 -16.89 46.08
C LEU A 18 12.35 -16.44 44.97
N GLY A 19 13.59 -16.94 44.97
CA GLY A 19 14.55 -16.69 43.90
C GLY A 19 14.10 -17.25 42.55
N ALA A 20 13.60 -18.48 42.53
CA ALA A 20 13.06 -19.11 41.33
C ALA A 20 11.83 -18.37 40.78
N VAL A 21 10.90 -17.93 41.65
CA VAL A 21 9.72 -17.14 41.26
C VAL A 21 10.14 -15.79 40.67
N TYR A 22 11.10 -15.10 41.30
CA TYR A 22 11.61 -13.82 40.80
C TYR A 22 12.27 -13.95 39.42
N LEU A 23 13.12 -14.95 39.23
CA LEU A 23 13.75 -15.23 37.94
C LEU A 23 12.71 -15.60 36.87
N THR A 24 11.73 -16.44 37.22
CA THR A 24 10.64 -16.82 36.33
C THR A 24 9.80 -15.60 35.92
N GLN A 25 9.55 -14.67 36.85
CA GLN A 25 8.80 -13.46 36.57
C GLN A 25 9.57 -12.48 35.66
N LEU A 26 10.89 -12.34 35.85
CA LEU A 26 11.74 -11.55 34.95
C LEU A 26 11.80 -12.13 33.54
N TRP A 27 11.99 -13.45 33.43
CA TRP A 27 11.99 -14.15 32.15
C TRP A 27 10.62 -14.04 31.46
N SER A 28 9.55 -14.30 32.19
CA SER A 28 8.17 -14.19 31.67
C SER A 28 7.88 -12.78 31.14
N ARG A 29 8.27 -11.73 31.86
CA ARG A 29 8.11 -10.34 31.38
C ARG A 29 8.91 -10.05 30.11
N LYS A 30 10.14 -10.54 30.00
CA LYS A 30 10.96 -10.39 28.78
C LYS A 30 10.35 -11.12 27.61
N THR A 31 9.95 -12.38 27.79
CA THR A 31 9.32 -13.20 26.75
C THR A 31 7.99 -12.59 26.31
N GLN A 32 7.17 -12.09 27.25
CA GLN A 32 5.90 -11.45 26.94
C GLN A 32 6.10 -10.16 26.14
N LYS A 33 7.13 -9.38 26.48
CA LYS A 33 7.49 -8.17 25.73
C LYS A 33 7.98 -8.50 24.31
N ASP A 34 8.88 -9.46 24.16
CA ASP A 34 9.37 -9.91 22.84
C ASP A 34 8.24 -10.47 21.97
N LEU A 35 7.33 -11.27 22.54
CA LEU A 35 6.14 -11.73 21.83
C LEU A 35 5.22 -10.59 21.39
N SER A 36 5.04 -9.56 22.23
CA SER A 36 4.24 -8.39 21.86
C SER A 36 4.89 -7.56 20.76
N GLU A 37 6.21 -7.36 20.80
CA GLU A 37 6.95 -6.66 19.75
C GLU A 37 6.88 -7.43 18.43
N GLN A 38 7.02 -8.76 18.46
CA GLN A 38 6.85 -9.61 17.30
C GLN A 38 5.43 -9.62 16.74
N GLN A 39 4.40 -9.42 17.59
CA GLN A 39 3.02 -9.28 17.15
C GLN A 39 2.83 -7.94 16.44
N VAL A 40 3.30 -6.84 17.02
CA VAL A 40 3.25 -5.51 16.39
C VAL A 40 3.93 -5.52 15.02
N ILE A 41 5.13 -6.09 14.92
CA ILE A 41 5.86 -6.18 13.64
C ILE A 41 5.08 -7.03 12.62
N ARG A 42 4.40 -8.10 13.06
CA ARG A 42 3.56 -8.93 12.18
C ARG A 42 2.34 -8.17 11.70
N ASP A 43 1.69 -7.44 12.59
CA ASP A 43 0.49 -6.67 12.28
C ASP A 43 0.83 -5.52 11.32
N GLU A 44 1.92 -4.78 11.56
CA GLU A 44 2.42 -3.75 10.65
C GLU A 44 2.75 -4.31 9.26
N LYS A 45 3.41 -5.47 9.19
CA LYS A 45 3.70 -6.12 7.90
C LYS A 45 2.43 -6.55 7.17
N LYS A 46 1.43 -7.03 7.92
CA LYS A 46 0.14 -7.44 7.36
C LYS A 46 -0.65 -6.25 6.86
N GLU A 47 -0.66 -5.14 7.60
CA GLU A 47 -1.30 -3.88 7.22
C GLU A 47 -0.68 -3.33 5.93
N LYS A 48 0.65 -3.22 5.86
CA LYS A 48 1.34 -2.80 4.63
C LYS A 48 1.05 -3.69 3.43
N ARG A 49 0.95 -5.01 3.65
CA ARG A 49 0.57 -5.95 2.59
C ARG A 49 -0.87 -5.73 2.13
N ASN A 50 -1.79 -5.46 3.06
CA ASN A 50 -3.18 -5.17 2.73
C ASN A 50 -3.29 -3.87 1.94
N GLU A 51 -2.62 -2.79 2.37
CA GLU A 51 -2.56 -1.53 1.63
C GLU A 51 -2.06 -1.74 0.20
N LEU A 52 -0.99 -2.53 0.03
CA LEU A 52 -0.46 -2.86 -1.29
C LEU A 52 -1.48 -3.61 -2.15
N ILE A 53 -2.17 -4.61 -1.58
CA ILE A 53 -3.22 -5.36 -2.29
C ILE A 53 -4.35 -4.42 -2.73
N GLU A 54 -4.81 -3.53 -1.86
CA GLU A 54 -5.85 -2.56 -2.19
C GLU A 54 -5.42 -1.61 -3.32
N THR A 55 -4.17 -1.14 -3.30
CA THR A 55 -3.60 -0.32 -4.39
C THR A 55 -3.57 -1.10 -5.72
N LEU A 56 -3.20 -2.39 -5.69
CA LEU A 56 -3.18 -3.22 -6.89
C LEU A 56 -4.59 -3.53 -7.41
N GLU A 57 -5.59 -3.64 -6.54
CA GLU A 57 -7.01 -3.77 -6.94
C GLU A 57 -7.48 -2.54 -7.71
N ILE A 58 -7.13 -1.34 -7.24
CA ILE A 58 -7.40 -0.07 -7.95
C ILE A 58 -6.77 -0.10 -9.34
N TYR A 59 -5.50 -0.53 -9.44
CA TYR A 59 -4.80 -0.63 -10.72
C TYR A 59 -5.47 -1.62 -11.67
N ASN A 60 -5.92 -2.77 -11.16
CA ASN A 60 -6.66 -3.73 -11.97
C ASN A 60 -7.98 -3.16 -12.49
N LYS A 61 -8.75 -2.43 -11.67
CA LYS A 61 -9.99 -1.77 -12.11
C LYS A 61 -9.72 -0.80 -13.26
N ILE A 62 -8.67 0.02 -13.16
CA ILE A 62 -8.30 0.99 -14.19
C ILE A 62 -7.80 0.31 -15.46
N LEU A 63 -6.98 -0.75 -15.33
CA LEU A 63 -6.52 -1.53 -16.48
C LEU A 63 -7.66 -2.25 -17.20
N LYS A 64 -8.69 -2.68 -16.45
CA LYS A 64 -9.91 -3.24 -17.03
C LYS A 64 -10.63 -2.18 -17.88
N ILE A 65 -10.87 -0.99 -17.33
CA ILE A 65 -11.48 0.12 -18.09
C ILE A 65 -10.65 0.46 -19.32
N HIS A 66 -9.32 0.53 -19.19
CA HIS A 66 -8.44 0.78 -20.33
C HIS A 66 -8.52 -0.29 -21.42
N GLY A 67 -8.80 -1.55 -21.06
CA GLY A 67 -8.98 -2.65 -22.01
C GLY A 67 -10.39 -2.73 -22.61
N GLU A 68 -11.40 -2.24 -21.89
CA GLU A 68 -12.81 -2.25 -22.32
C GLU A 68 -13.21 -0.97 -23.07
N ASN A 69 -12.64 0.17 -22.67
CA ASN A 69 -12.97 1.50 -23.16
C ASN A 69 -11.71 2.24 -23.63
N SER A 70 -11.82 2.96 -24.75
CA SER A 70 -10.72 3.74 -25.33
C SER A 70 -10.63 5.13 -24.70
N VAL A 71 -9.92 5.27 -23.58
CA VAL A 71 -9.56 6.60 -23.02
C VAL A 71 -8.63 7.38 -23.95
N VAL A 72 -7.79 6.66 -24.69
CA VAL A 72 -6.99 7.18 -25.80
C VAL A 72 -7.59 6.64 -27.08
N ILE A 73 -8.08 7.54 -27.93
CA ILE A 73 -8.66 7.23 -29.23
C ILE A 73 -7.54 7.39 -30.26
N ASP A 74 -7.07 6.26 -30.79
CA ASP A 74 -6.07 6.19 -31.84
C ASP A 74 -6.75 5.74 -33.14
N VAL A 75 -6.95 6.68 -34.06
CA VAL A 75 -7.51 6.40 -35.39
C VAL A 75 -6.38 6.59 -36.40
N ALA A 76 -6.18 5.60 -37.26
CA ALA A 76 -5.17 5.66 -38.32
C ALA A 76 -5.24 6.99 -39.09
N ASP A 77 -4.07 7.59 -39.29
CA ASP A 77 -3.87 8.89 -39.95
C ASP A 77 -4.50 10.11 -39.24
N LYS A 78 -4.89 9.98 -37.97
CA LYS A 78 -5.34 11.09 -37.13
C LYS A 78 -4.44 11.26 -35.90
N PRO A 79 -4.32 12.48 -35.36
CA PRO A 79 -3.71 12.68 -34.05
C PRO A 79 -4.47 11.89 -32.98
N GLU A 80 -3.76 11.38 -31.97
CA GLU A 80 -4.39 10.75 -30.80
C GLU A 80 -5.31 11.76 -30.09
N GLU A 81 -6.52 11.32 -29.77
CA GLU A 81 -7.50 12.12 -29.03
C GLU A 81 -7.73 11.53 -27.64
N PHE A 82 -7.73 12.41 -26.64
CA PHE A 82 -8.03 12.05 -25.26
C PHE A 82 -9.54 12.13 -24.99
N ASP A 83 -10.15 11.03 -24.55
CA ASP A 83 -11.55 11.00 -24.16
C ASP A 83 -11.73 11.48 -22.70
N PHE A 84 -12.02 12.77 -22.56
CA PHE A 84 -12.31 13.41 -21.28
C PHE A 84 -13.51 12.77 -20.56
N ASN A 85 -14.52 12.29 -21.29
CA ASN A 85 -15.73 11.74 -20.68
C ASN A 85 -15.44 10.41 -20.00
N VAL A 86 -14.74 9.51 -20.69
CA VAL A 86 -14.36 8.20 -20.12
C VAL A 86 -13.42 8.42 -18.95
N TYR A 87 -12.42 9.30 -19.09
CA TYR A 87 -11.51 9.60 -17.99
C TYR A 87 -12.25 10.16 -16.76
N GLN A 88 -13.08 11.19 -16.92
CA GLN A 88 -13.76 11.84 -15.80
C GLN A 88 -14.83 10.97 -15.15
N LYS A 89 -15.56 10.16 -15.92
CA LYS A 89 -16.68 9.36 -15.40
C LYS A 89 -16.26 8.00 -14.86
N GLU A 90 -15.20 7.41 -15.41
CA GLU A 90 -14.86 6.02 -15.12
C GLU A 90 -13.50 5.86 -14.45
N VAL A 91 -12.47 6.54 -14.95
CA VAL A 91 -11.11 6.38 -14.42
C VAL A 91 -10.88 7.24 -13.17
N ARG A 92 -11.21 8.53 -13.25
CA ARG A 92 -10.96 9.52 -12.20
C ARG A 92 -11.62 9.15 -10.87
N PRO A 93 -12.89 8.71 -10.80
CA PRO A 93 -13.51 8.34 -9.52
C PRO A 93 -12.77 7.19 -8.81
N ILE A 94 -12.23 6.23 -9.58
CA ILE A 94 -11.50 5.08 -9.04
C ILE A 94 -10.14 5.50 -8.48
N LEU A 95 -9.44 6.40 -9.17
CA LEU A 95 -8.17 6.97 -8.68
C LEU A 95 -8.37 7.73 -7.37
N TYR A 96 -9.46 8.48 -7.24
CA TYR A 96 -9.75 9.25 -6.03
C TYR A 96 -10.40 8.43 -4.90
N GLU A 97 -10.86 7.20 -5.16
CA GLU A 97 -11.43 6.28 -4.14
C GLU A 97 -10.45 6.07 -2.97
N LYS A 98 -9.17 5.82 -3.29
CA LYS A 98 -8.09 5.72 -2.29
C LYS A 98 -6.81 6.42 -2.77
N TYR A 99 -6.94 7.73 -3.03
CA TYR A 99 -5.81 8.54 -3.53
C TYR A 99 -4.55 8.46 -2.64
N HIS A 100 -4.74 8.37 -1.31
CA HIS A 100 -3.67 8.28 -0.33
C HIS A 100 -2.84 6.98 -0.40
N LEU A 101 -3.36 5.94 -1.05
CA LEU A 101 -2.66 4.66 -1.26
C LEU A 101 -1.95 4.59 -2.62
N LEU A 102 -2.13 5.59 -3.49
CA LEU A 102 -1.46 5.61 -4.78
C LEU A 102 0.03 5.85 -4.61
N HIS A 103 0.84 5.13 -5.37
CA HIS A 103 2.26 5.42 -5.49
C HIS A 103 2.47 6.86 -5.99
N GLU A 104 3.49 7.53 -5.46
CA GLU A 104 3.80 8.95 -5.73
C GLU A 104 3.82 9.27 -7.24
N GLU A 105 4.50 8.44 -8.05
CA GLU A 105 4.58 8.64 -9.52
C GLU A 105 3.18 8.59 -10.18
N ILE A 106 2.24 7.81 -9.64
CA ILE A 106 0.86 7.78 -10.16
C ILE A 106 0.10 9.03 -9.71
N ALA A 107 0.17 9.37 -8.42
CA ALA A 107 -0.49 10.54 -7.85
C ALA A 107 -0.07 11.84 -8.58
N GLU A 108 1.24 12.00 -8.85
CA GLU A 108 1.78 13.12 -9.60
C GLU A 108 1.19 13.20 -11.02
N ARG A 109 1.12 12.06 -11.74
CA ARG A 109 0.53 12.01 -13.10
C ARG A 109 -0.95 12.38 -13.09
N VAL A 110 -1.71 11.89 -12.11
CA VAL A 110 -3.13 12.24 -11.96
C VAL A 110 -3.29 13.75 -11.72
N ALA A 111 -2.46 14.33 -10.85
CA ALA A 111 -2.48 15.76 -10.57
C ALA A 111 -2.15 16.61 -11.81
N LEU A 112 -1.15 16.19 -12.61
CA LEU A 112 -0.80 16.85 -13.87
C LEU A 112 -1.95 16.80 -14.86
N MET A 113 -2.60 15.64 -15.04
CA MET A 113 -3.76 15.50 -15.91
C MET A 113 -4.92 16.40 -15.46
N ASP A 114 -5.23 16.42 -14.15
CA ASP A 114 -6.28 17.28 -13.60
C ASP A 114 -5.95 18.77 -13.77
N GLN A 115 -4.67 19.15 -13.71
CA GLN A 115 -4.22 20.52 -13.98
C GLN A 115 -4.47 20.91 -15.45
N ILE A 116 -4.11 20.04 -16.41
CA ILE A 116 -4.34 20.30 -17.84
C ILE A 116 -5.84 20.41 -18.10
N ILE A 117 -6.64 19.44 -17.62
CA ILE A 117 -8.11 19.45 -17.75
C ILE A 117 -8.70 20.75 -17.18
N LYS A 118 -8.19 21.22 -16.04
CA LYS A 118 -8.63 22.48 -15.43
C LYS A 118 -8.31 23.69 -16.31
N SER A 119 -7.12 23.71 -16.93
CA SER A 119 -6.74 24.75 -17.89
C SER A 119 -7.67 24.75 -19.11
N CYS A 120 -7.91 23.60 -19.73
CA CYS A 120 -8.83 23.50 -20.87
C CYS A 120 -10.25 23.98 -20.51
N ASN A 121 -10.75 23.59 -19.32
CA ASN A 121 -12.06 24.05 -18.84
C ASN A 121 -12.12 25.57 -18.59
N PHE A 122 -11.01 26.17 -18.14
CA PHE A 122 -10.93 27.60 -17.89
C PHE A 122 -10.95 28.41 -19.19
N PHE A 123 -10.21 27.96 -20.20
CA PHE A 123 -10.16 28.61 -21.51
C PHE A 123 -11.34 28.21 -22.42
N GLN A 124 -12.10 27.16 -22.05
CA GLN A 124 -13.16 26.55 -22.86
C GLN A 124 -12.67 26.08 -24.25
N GLU A 125 -11.38 25.80 -24.34
CA GLU A 125 -10.69 25.38 -25.56
C GLU A 125 -9.78 24.20 -25.20
N VAL A 126 -9.73 23.22 -26.08
CA VAL A 126 -8.85 22.06 -25.97
C VAL A 126 -7.98 22.07 -27.22
N GLU A 127 -6.68 22.25 -27.03
CA GLU A 127 -5.72 22.25 -28.11
C GLU A 127 -5.21 20.84 -28.40
N ARG A 128 -4.59 20.67 -29.57
CA ARG A 128 -3.95 19.39 -29.94
C ARG A 128 -2.81 19.02 -28.97
N GLU A 129 -2.11 20.02 -28.45
CA GLU A 129 -1.05 19.83 -27.46
C GLU A 129 -1.61 19.26 -26.16
N ASP A 130 -2.78 19.75 -25.70
CA ASP A 130 -3.47 19.22 -24.51
C ASP A 130 -3.83 17.73 -24.67
N HIS A 131 -4.42 17.36 -25.82
CA HIS A 131 -4.73 15.96 -26.12
C HIS A 131 -3.47 15.09 -26.10
N THR A 132 -2.40 15.55 -26.75
CA THR A 132 -1.13 14.82 -26.82
C THR A 132 -0.54 14.62 -25.42
N GLU A 133 -0.55 15.67 -24.59
CA GLU A 133 -0.03 15.62 -23.24
C GLU A 133 -0.87 14.72 -22.31
N LEU A 134 -2.20 14.79 -22.41
CA LEU A 134 -3.12 13.94 -21.64
C LEU A 134 -2.99 12.47 -22.03
N CYS A 135 -2.94 12.16 -23.33
CA CYS A 135 -2.71 10.79 -23.83
C CYS A 135 -1.37 10.25 -23.33
N SER A 136 -0.30 11.04 -23.41
CA SER A 136 1.03 10.66 -22.92
C SER A 136 1.03 10.38 -21.41
N ASN A 137 0.47 11.28 -20.60
CA ASN A 137 0.38 11.09 -19.15
C ASN A 137 -0.46 9.87 -18.77
N TYR A 138 -1.59 9.66 -19.45
CA TYR A 138 -2.45 8.51 -19.21
C TYR A 138 -1.75 7.19 -19.58
N ASN A 139 -1.12 7.11 -20.76
CA ASN A 139 -0.36 5.93 -21.17
C ASN A 139 0.81 5.65 -20.21
N ARG A 140 1.44 6.70 -19.68
CA ARG A 140 2.48 6.57 -18.65
C ARG A 140 1.90 5.98 -17.35
N LEU A 141 0.75 6.46 -16.90
CA LEU A 141 0.03 5.93 -15.73
C LEU A 141 -0.27 4.44 -15.90
N ILE A 142 -0.81 4.03 -17.06
CA ILE A 142 -1.07 2.61 -17.38
C ILE A 142 0.21 1.77 -17.33
N ARG A 143 1.33 2.29 -17.85
CA ARG A 143 2.62 1.60 -17.82
C ARG A 143 3.14 1.39 -16.40
N ILE A 144 3.03 2.40 -15.54
CA ILE A 144 3.46 2.31 -14.13
C ILE A 144 2.61 1.27 -13.39
N MET A 145 1.29 1.30 -13.57
CA MET A 145 0.37 0.31 -12.98
C MET A 145 0.73 -1.12 -13.37
N ARG A 146 0.95 -1.38 -14.67
CA ARG A 146 1.39 -2.69 -15.17
C ARG A 146 2.70 -3.13 -14.55
N LYS A 147 3.66 -2.20 -14.40
CA LYS A 147 4.95 -2.48 -13.77
C LYS A 147 4.78 -2.86 -12.30
N ASN A 148 4.02 -2.10 -11.52
CA ASN A 148 3.79 -2.39 -10.10
C ASN A 148 3.12 -3.76 -9.89
N ILE A 149 2.16 -4.13 -10.74
CA ILE A 149 1.55 -5.47 -10.70
C ILE A 149 2.56 -6.56 -11.07
N TYR A 150 3.42 -6.32 -12.06
CA TYR A 150 4.46 -7.28 -12.46
C TYR A 150 5.49 -7.50 -11.35
N ASP A 151 5.96 -6.41 -10.73
CA ASP A 151 6.96 -6.45 -9.66
C ASP A 151 6.38 -7.20 -8.44
N PHE A 152 5.13 -6.94 -8.07
CA PHE A 152 4.42 -7.70 -7.02
C PHE A 152 4.38 -9.21 -7.30
N ARG A 153 4.05 -9.62 -8.54
CA ARG A 153 4.04 -11.04 -8.94
C ARG A 153 5.42 -11.70 -8.91
N LYS A 154 6.48 -10.91 -9.07
CA LYS A 154 7.86 -11.40 -9.03
C LYS A 154 8.35 -11.56 -7.60
N GLU A 155 8.01 -10.63 -6.72
CA GLU A 155 8.32 -10.69 -5.28
C GLU A 155 7.63 -11.88 -4.61
N ASP A 156 6.37 -12.19 -4.94
CA ASP A 156 5.64 -13.34 -4.38
C ASP A 156 6.22 -14.72 -4.81
N LYS A 157 7.15 -14.73 -5.78
CA LYS A 157 7.86 -15.93 -6.25
C LYS A 157 9.27 -16.10 -5.69
N SER A 158 9.78 -15.11 -4.94
CA SER A 158 11.11 -15.13 -4.32
C SER A 158 11.05 -15.50 -2.85
#